data_AF-A0A1W4X6U9-F1
#
_entry.id   AF-A0A1W4X6U9-F1
#
_cell.length_a   1.000
_cell.length_b   1.000
_cell.length_c   1.000
_cell.angle_alpha   90.00
_cell.angle_beta   90.00
_cell.angle_gamma   90.00
#
_symmetry.space_group_name_H-M   'P 1'
#
loop_
_entity.id
_entity.type
_entity.pdbx_description
1 polymer ?
#
loop_
_entity_poly.entity_id
_entity_poly.type
_entity_poly.pdbx_seq_one_letter_code
_entity_poly.pdbx_strand_id
1 'polypeptide(L)'
;MKIYIKVLLALIVIINLVLCKISKKSLVEEQVTDYPQGRWETKTEWKVKLLKEWVIKKMYVPYWKKVWTPVEVREWIPYPSPPPGWSK
;
A
#
# COMPACT_ATOMS: atom_id res chain seq x y z
N MET A 1 -10.03 -6.69 42.78
CA MET A 1 -9.40 -5.79 41.79
C MET A 1 -8.27 -6.44 40.98
N LYS A 2 -7.38 -7.26 41.55
CA LYS A 2 -6.24 -7.86 40.83
C LYS A 2 -6.61 -8.90 39.75
N ILE A 3 -7.74 -9.60 39.90
CA ILE A 3 -8.20 -10.63 38.95
C ILE A 3 -8.71 -10.03 37.63
N TYR A 4 -9.45 -8.92 37.69
CA TYR A 4 -9.96 -8.24 36.49
C TYR A 4 -8.82 -7.73 35.59
N ILE A 5 -7.71 -7.27 36.19
CA ILE A 5 -6.51 -6.82 35.47
C ILE A 5 -5.86 -7.99 34.70
N LYS A 6 -5.77 -9.17 35.31
CA LYS A 6 -5.21 -10.36 34.64
C LYS A 6 -6.10 -10.85 33.49
N VAL A 7 -7.43 -10.81 33.67
CA VAL A 7 -8.39 -11.17 32.62
C VAL A 7 -8.31 -10.20 31.45
N LEU A 8 -8.21 -8.89 31.72
CA LEU A 8 -8.06 -7.85 30.69
C LEU A 8 -6.76 -8.05 29.87
N LEU A 9 -5.64 -8.33 30.54
CA LEU A 9 -4.36 -8.59 29.87
C LEU A 9 -4.43 -9.86 29.00
N ALA A 10 -5.05 -10.93 29.47
CA ALA A 10 -5.24 -12.15 28.68
C ALA A 10 -6.09 -11.91 27.42
N LEU A 11 -7.14 -11.09 27.54
CA LEU A 11 -8.03 -10.76 26.42
C LEU A 11 -7.27 -9.99 25.31
N ILE A 12 -6.44 -9.01 25.71
CA ILE A 12 -5.62 -8.22 24.77
C ILE A 12 -4.66 -9.13 24.00
N VAL A 13 -4.02 -10.10 24.67
CA VAL A 13 -3.10 -11.04 24.02
C VAL A 13 -3.83 -11.92 23.00
N ILE A 14 -5.03 -12.41 23.33
CA ILE A 14 -5.84 -13.23 22.42
C ILE A 14 -6.26 -12.43 21.18
N ILE A 15 -6.68 -11.17 21.36
CA ILE A 15 -7.07 -10.29 20.26
C ILE A 15 -5.90 -10.09 19.27
N ASN A 16 -4.71 -9.81 19.78
CA ASN A 16 -3.51 -9.64 18.95
C ASN A 16 -3.12 -10.91 18.17
N LEU A 17 -3.28 -12.09 18.78
CA LEU A 17 -3.01 -13.38 18.12
C LEU A 17 -3.99 -13.67 16.96
N VAL A 18 -5.27 -13.33 17.13
CA VAL A 18 -6.30 -13.54 16.10
C VAL A 18 -6.10 -12.57 14.93
N LEU A 19 -5.85 -11.28 15.20
CA LEU A 19 -5.58 -10.27 14.17
C LEU A 19 -4.36 -10.62 13.30
N CYS A 20 -3.31 -11.19 13.90
CA CYS A 20 -2.10 -11.58 13.17
C CYS A 20 -2.33 -12.74 12.17
N LYS A 21 -3.26 -13.66 12.44
CA LYS A 21 -3.59 -14.75 11.51
C LYS A 21 -4.45 -14.31 10.34
N ILE A 22 -5.30 -13.30 10.51
CA ILE A 22 -6.15 -12.77 9.44
C ILE A 22 -5.30 -12.07 8.36
N SER A 23 -4.24 -11.37 8.76
CA SER A 23 -3.35 -10.67 7.83
C SER A 23 -2.61 -11.59 6.84
N LYS A 24 -2.47 -12.89 7.12
CA LYS A 24 -1.69 -13.82 6.29
C LYS A 24 -2.52 -14.56 5.23
N LYS A 25 -3.84 -14.40 5.18
CA LYS A 25 -4.71 -15.06 4.21
C LYS A 25 -5.10 -14.12 3.07
N SER A 26 -4.13 -13.74 2.24
CA SER A 26 -4.40 -13.25 0.89
C SER A 26 -4.04 -14.38 -0.08
N LEU A 27 -4.91 -15.37 -0.20
CA LEU A 27 -4.83 -16.34 -1.29
C LEU A 27 -5.35 -15.64 -2.55
N VAL A 28 -4.43 -15.26 -3.43
CA VAL A 28 -4.78 -14.84 -4.79
C VAL A 28 -5.20 -16.10 -5.53
N GLU A 29 -6.49 -16.20 -5.85
CA GLU A 29 -7.03 -17.27 -6.69
C GLU A 29 -6.57 -17.02 -8.13
N GLU A 30 -5.78 -17.95 -8.66
CA GLU A 30 -5.23 -17.86 -10.01
C GLU A 30 -6.30 -18.32 -11.03
N GLN A 31 -6.97 -17.38 -11.67
CA GLN A 31 -7.85 -17.66 -12.80
C GLN A 31 -7.00 -17.80 -14.06
N VAL A 32 -6.97 -18.99 -14.64
CA VAL A 32 -6.33 -19.27 -15.93
C VAL A 32 -7.14 -18.56 -17.02
N THR A 33 -6.59 -17.46 -17.55
CA THR A 33 -7.16 -16.72 -18.68
C THR A 33 -6.08 -16.51 -19.73
N ASP A 34 -6.45 -16.42 -21.01
CA ASP A 34 -5.54 -16.27 -22.17
C ASP A 34 -4.76 -14.92 -22.21
N TYR A 35 -4.90 -14.09 -21.19
CA TYR A 35 -4.19 -12.82 -21.07
C TYR A 35 -2.85 -13.02 -20.35
N PRO A 36 -1.82 -12.19 -20.62
CA PRO A 36 -0.56 -12.25 -19.90
C PRO A 36 -0.83 -12.07 -18.40
N GLN A 37 -0.71 -13.17 -17.66
CA GLN A 37 -0.87 -13.19 -16.23
C GLN A 37 0.14 -12.22 -15.59
N GLY A 38 -0.28 -11.56 -14.53
CA GLY A 38 0.53 -10.58 -13.84
C GLY A 38 -0.09 -10.16 -12.54
N ARG A 39 0.59 -9.24 -11.86
CA ARG A 39 0.09 -8.64 -10.62
C ARG A 39 0.06 -7.13 -10.72
N TRP A 40 -0.95 -6.54 -10.11
CA TRP A 40 -0.93 -5.12 -9.80
C TRP A 40 0.04 -4.87 -8.65
N GLU A 41 1.00 -3.99 -8.86
CA GLU A 41 1.93 -3.55 -7.83
C GLU A 41 1.83 -2.03 -7.67
N THR A 42 1.78 -1.57 -6.42
CA THR A 42 1.78 -0.14 -6.10
C THR A 42 3.17 0.25 -5.64
N LYS A 43 3.76 1.26 -6.28
CA LYS A 43 5.04 1.85 -5.89
C LYS A 43 4.85 3.31 -5.51
N THR A 44 5.63 3.77 -4.55
CA THR A 44 5.65 5.18 -4.16
C THR A 44 6.81 5.86 -4.87
N GLU A 45 6.50 6.78 -5.76
CA GLU A 45 7.48 7.61 -6.46
C GLU A 45 7.41 9.04 -5.95
N TRP A 46 8.56 9.70 -5.85
CA TRP A 46 8.60 11.13 -5.55
C TRP A 46 8.54 11.91 -6.86
N LYS A 47 7.54 12.78 -7.00
CA LYS A 47 7.38 13.65 -8.17
C LYS A 47 7.30 15.10 -7.75
N VAL A 48 7.83 15.99 -8.59
CA VAL A 48 7.72 17.44 -8.39
C VAL A 48 6.32 17.89 -8.78
N LYS A 49 5.64 18.58 -7.86
CA LYS A 49 4.35 19.22 -8.11
C LYS A 49 4.48 20.72 -7.86
N LEU A 50 3.80 21.52 -8.68
CA LEU A 50 3.63 22.95 -8.45
C LEU A 50 2.39 23.19 -7.61
N LEU A 51 2.58 23.72 -6.40
CA LEU A 51 1.49 24.12 -5.52
C LEU A 51 1.30 25.63 -5.61
N LYS A 52 0.05 26.05 -5.80
CA LYS A 52 -0.35 27.44 -5.76
C LYS A 52 -0.67 27.81 -4.31
N GLU A 53 0.10 28.73 -3.76
CA GLU A 53 -0.13 29.30 -2.43
C GLU A 53 -0.48 30.77 -2.56
N TRP A 54 -1.31 31.29 -1.66
CA TRP A 54 -1.61 32.72 -1.57
C TRP A 54 -0.83 33.31 -0.40
N VAL A 55 0.14 34.16 -0.70
CA VAL A 55 1.00 34.76 0.32
C VAL A 55 0.46 36.12 0.70
N ILE A 56 0.33 36.37 2.00
CA ILE A 56 -0.08 37.67 2.55
C ILE A 56 1.08 38.65 2.39
N LYS A 57 0.87 39.71 1.63
CA LYS A 57 1.74 40.88 1.55
C LYS A 57 0.89 42.12 1.85
N LYS A 58 0.94 43.16 1.00
CA LYS A 58 -0.02 44.28 1.03
C LYS A 58 -1.39 43.91 0.46
N MET A 59 -1.42 42.89 -0.41
CA MET A 59 -2.59 42.21 -0.96
C MET A 59 -2.19 40.73 -1.17
N TYR A 60 -3.16 39.83 -1.30
CA TYR A 60 -2.89 38.42 -1.56
C TYR A 60 -2.31 38.23 -2.97
N VAL A 61 -1.12 37.66 -3.06
CA VAL A 61 -0.43 37.39 -4.33
C VAL A 61 -0.29 35.88 -4.52
N PRO A 62 -0.60 35.34 -5.71
CA PRO A 62 -0.38 33.93 -5.98
C PRO A 62 1.12 33.64 -6.14
N TYR A 63 1.60 32.64 -5.42
CA TYR A 63 2.97 32.15 -5.48
C TYR A 63 2.97 30.68 -5.85
N TRP A 64 3.87 30.28 -6.74
CA TRP A 64 4.01 28.90 -7.17
C TRP A 64 5.24 28.28 -6.53
N LYS A 65 5.02 27.28 -5.68
CA LYS A 65 6.08 26.56 -4.98
C LYS A 65 6.28 25.18 -5.62
N LYS A 66 7.52 24.85 -5.92
CA LYS A 66 7.91 23.49 -6.32
C LYS A 66 8.05 22.64 -5.06
N VAL A 67 7.27 21.58 -4.95
CA VAL A 67 7.29 20.66 -3.80
C VAL A 67 7.41 19.23 -4.31
N TRP A 68 8.29 18.46 -3.68
CA TRP A 68 8.37 17.01 -3.91
C TRP A 68 7.27 16.34 -3.08
N THR A 69 6.40 15.58 -3.73
CA THR A 69 5.31 14.87 -3.07
C THR A 69 5.36 13.39 -3.43
N PRO A 70 5.08 12.48 -2.46
CA PRO A 70 4.93 11.07 -2.78
C PRO A 70 3.68 10.87 -3.62
N VAL A 71 3.80 10.08 -4.68
CA VAL A 71 2.71 9.70 -5.58
C VAL A 71 2.70 8.18 -5.66
N GLU A 72 1.55 7.58 -5.36
CA GLU A 72 1.33 6.15 -5.58
C GLU A 72 1.09 5.91 -7.06
N VAL A 73 1.97 5.13 -7.68
CA VAL A 73 1.84 4.68 -9.06
C VAL A 73 1.52 3.19 -9.02
N ARG A 74 0.39 2.83 -9.65
CA ARG A 74 -0.04 1.44 -9.75
C ARG A 74 0.30 0.92 -11.13
N GLU A 75 1.22 -0.04 -11.19
CA GLU A 75 1.72 -0.63 -12.44
C GLU A 75 1.28 -2.08 -12.55
N TRP A 76 0.93 -2.51 -13.77
CA TRP A 76 0.72 -3.92 -14.08
C TRP A 76 2.07 -4.56 -14.42
N ILE A 77 2.48 -5.56 -13.63
CA ILE A 77 3.73 -6.28 -13.85
C ILE A 77 3.39 -7.69 -14.34
N PRO A 78 3.74 -8.04 -15.59
CA PRO A 78 3.53 -9.39 -16.09
C PRO A 78 4.43 -10.37 -15.35
N TYR A 79 3.96 -11.60 -15.15
CA TYR A 79 4.82 -12.66 -14.63
C TYR A 79 5.92 -13.01 -15.64
N PRO A 80 7.12 -13.35 -15.16
CA PRO A 80 8.18 -13.79 -16.06
C PRO A 80 7.74 -15.04 -16.81
N SER A 81 8.13 -15.13 -18.08
CA SER A 81 7.95 -16.37 -18.85
C SER A 81 8.64 -17.52 -18.12
N PRO A 82 8.04 -18.73 -18.12
CA PRO A 82 8.67 -19.89 -17.52
C PRO A 82 10.04 -20.15 -18.16
N PRO A 83 11.00 -20.73 -17.44
CA PRO A 83 12.30 -21.07 -17.98
C PRO A 83 12.19 -21.98 -19.22
N PRO A 84 13.15 -21.90 -20.16
CA PRO A 84 13.19 -22.81 -21.31
C PRO A 84 13.19 -24.27 -20.83
N GLY A 85 12.26 -25.09 -21.33
CA GLY A 85 12.13 -26.51 -20.96
C GLY A 85 11.07 -26.84 -19.89
N TRP A 86 10.35 -25.84 -19.37
CA TRP A 86 9.26 -26.04 -18.40
C TRP A 86 7.87 -26.14 -19.05
N SER A 87 7.73 -25.65 -20.28
CA SER A 87 6.55 -25.86 -21.12
C SER A 87 6.64 -27.23 -21.80
N LYS A 88 5.72 -28.15 -21.49
CA LYS A 88 5.52 -29.38 -22.27
C LYS A 88 4.78 -29.10 -23.57
#